data_AF-A0A0G4MDN8-F1
#
_entry.id   AF-A0A0G4MDN8-F1
#
_cell.length_a   1.000
_cell.length_b   1.000
_cell.length_c   1.000
_cell.angle_alpha   90.00
_cell.angle_beta   90.00
_cell.angle_gamma   90.00
#
_symmetry.space_group_name_H-M   'P 1'
#
loop_
_entity.id
_entity.type
_entity.pdbx_description
1 polymer ?
#
loop_
_entity_poly.entity_id
_entity_poly.type
_entity_poly.pdbx_seq_one_letter_code
_entity_poly.pdbx_strand_id
1 'polypeptide(L)'
;MKAPQLRIPSLSSIAPRVSTVNTCQLRWASKRTTPAIPQPVPLVPDVPTLLKVLGRGLSQYAEKFPTWNSLFTSDSMQMKELGIEPPRTRRYLLAWLERYRQGALGPGGDFKHVENGEAYLQIATTEAQDSKWVINVPAGQKADGTVQGPDERVRGYQVRGASAITGPYALPLKAGDGAKVQVVEGMWEHRQGIKVDGGERRRTEVRYKKRIAQRKAEIEASRRG
;
A
#
# COMPACT_ATOMS: atom_id res chain seq x y z
N MET A 1 6.56 -83.36 4.84
CA MET A 1 7.45 -82.17 4.79
C MET A 1 8.36 -82.26 3.58
N LYS A 2 8.13 -81.41 2.56
CA LYS A 2 9.09 -80.77 1.63
C LYS A 2 8.31 -80.32 0.40
N ALA A 3 8.30 -79.01 0.14
CA ALA A 3 7.75 -78.42 -1.07
C ALA A 3 8.78 -78.48 -2.21
N PRO A 4 8.36 -78.62 -3.49
CA PRO A 4 9.28 -78.58 -4.62
C PRO A 4 9.68 -77.13 -4.94
N GLN A 5 10.99 -76.92 -5.09
CA GLN A 5 11.58 -75.64 -5.48
C GLN A 5 11.58 -75.54 -7.02
N LEU A 6 10.86 -74.56 -7.58
CA LEU A 6 10.94 -74.23 -9.00
C LEU A 6 12.07 -73.20 -9.20
N ARG A 7 13.13 -73.60 -9.90
CA ARG A 7 14.19 -72.71 -10.37
C ARG A 7 13.69 -71.93 -11.59
N ILE A 8 13.67 -70.60 -11.47
CA ILE A 8 13.39 -69.68 -12.57
C ILE A 8 14.74 -69.25 -13.19
N PRO A 9 14.91 -69.28 -14.54
CA PRO A 9 16.13 -68.80 -15.18
C PRO A 9 16.18 -67.27 -15.19
N SER A 10 17.38 -66.72 -14.99
CA SER A 10 17.68 -65.29 -15.03
C SER A 10 17.54 -64.75 -16.45
N LEU A 11 16.55 -63.88 -16.67
CA LEU A 11 16.42 -63.12 -17.92
C LEU A 11 17.39 -61.94 -17.89
N SER A 12 18.23 -61.90 -18.91
CA SER A 12 19.22 -60.87 -19.22
C SER A 12 18.60 -59.48 -19.31
N SER A 13 19.26 -58.52 -18.66
CA SER A 13 18.98 -57.09 -18.72
C SER A 13 19.18 -56.53 -20.14
N ILE A 14 18.07 -56.22 -20.82
CA ILE A 14 18.06 -55.36 -22.00
C ILE A 14 17.83 -53.93 -21.49
N ALA A 15 18.89 -53.12 -21.51
CA ALA A 15 18.79 -51.70 -21.19
C ALA A 15 18.06 -50.95 -22.32
N PRO A 16 17.04 -50.13 -22.05
CA PRO A 16 16.50 -49.23 -23.06
C PRO A 16 17.52 -48.14 -23.35
N ARG A 17 17.91 -48.02 -24.61
CA ARG A 17 18.70 -46.89 -25.13
C ARG A 17 17.81 -45.66 -25.10
N VAL A 18 17.93 -44.85 -24.04
CA VAL A 18 17.24 -43.56 -23.94
C VAL A 18 17.89 -42.62 -24.95
N SER A 19 17.25 -42.46 -26.11
CA SER A 19 17.56 -41.36 -27.02
C SER A 19 17.14 -40.06 -26.34
N THR A 20 18.10 -39.35 -25.75
CA THR A 20 17.94 -37.95 -25.34
C THR A 20 17.75 -37.12 -26.60
N VAL A 21 16.50 -36.96 -27.03
CA VAL A 21 16.12 -35.80 -27.85
C VAL A 21 16.37 -34.58 -26.98
N ASN A 22 17.49 -33.90 -27.25
CA ASN A 22 17.74 -32.55 -26.75
C ASN A 22 16.63 -31.65 -27.29
N THR A 23 15.52 -31.56 -26.56
CA THR A 23 14.63 -30.42 -26.70
C THR A 23 15.42 -29.21 -26.23
N CYS A 24 16.04 -28.52 -27.19
CA CYS A 24 16.55 -27.17 -27.01
C CYS A 24 15.41 -26.33 -26.44
N GLN A 25 15.37 -26.18 -25.12
CA GLN A 25 14.56 -25.16 -24.47
C GLN A 25 15.19 -23.82 -24.86
N LEU A 26 14.75 -23.27 -25.98
CA LEU A 26 14.92 -21.87 -26.33
C LEU A 26 14.30 -21.06 -25.19
N ARG A 27 15.09 -20.72 -24.17
CA ARG A 27 14.70 -19.68 -23.23
C ARG A 27 14.64 -18.41 -24.05
N TRP A 28 13.45 -17.98 -24.41
CA TRP A 28 13.26 -16.65 -24.97
C TRP A 28 13.81 -15.64 -23.97
N ALA A 29 14.94 -15.02 -24.32
CA ALA A 29 15.43 -13.83 -23.65
C ALA A 29 14.42 -12.72 -23.97
N SER A 30 13.38 -12.61 -23.12
CA SER A 30 12.47 -11.48 -23.17
C SER A 30 13.31 -10.22 -22.97
N LYS A 31 13.41 -9.38 -24.01
CA LYS A 31 13.93 -8.03 -23.88
C LYS A 31 12.98 -7.31 -22.92
N ARG A 32 13.39 -7.18 -21.66
CA ARG A 32 12.64 -6.39 -20.68
C ARG A 32 12.80 -4.94 -21.07
N THR A 33 11.75 -4.35 -21.63
CA THR A 33 11.68 -2.90 -21.85
C THR A 33 11.85 -2.20 -20.51
N THR A 34 12.76 -1.24 -20.44
CA THR A 34 12.91 -0.41 -19.23
C THR A 34 11.62 0.38 -19.03
N PRO A 35 10.95 0.25 -17.87
CA PRO A 35 9.69 0.92 -17.65
C PRO A 35 9.89 2.44 -17.65
N ALA A 36 8.94 3.16 -18.26
CA ALA A 36 8.94 4.62 -18.24
C ALA A 36 8.81 5.13 -16.80
N ILE A 37 9.51 6.23 -16.50
CA ILE A 37 9.47 6.86 -15.19
C ILE A 37 8.22 7.76 -15.13
N PRO A 38 7.31 7.55 -14.17
CA PRO A 38 6.09 8.34 -14.06
C PRO A 38 6.38 9.71 -13.44
N GLN A 39 5.60 10.71 -13.84
CA GLN A 39 5.71 12.07 -13.29
C GLN A 39 5.19 12.12 -11.84
N PRO A 40 5.75 13.00 -10.98
CA PRO A 40 5.23 13.19 -9.63
C PRO A 40 3.83 13.80 -9.65
N VAL A 41 2.97 13.36 -8.75
CA VAL A 41 1.58 13.82 -8.58
C VAL A 41 1.58 15.04 -7.66
N PRO A 42 0.67 16.03 -7.80
CA PRO A 42 0.66 17.21 -6.93
C PRO A 42 0.59 16.92 -5.43
N LEU A 43 -0.12 15.84 -5.05
CA LEU A 43 -0.17 15.38 -3.66
C LEU A 43 1.18 14.88 -3.13
N VAL A 44 2.02 14.36 -4.02
CA VAL A 44 3.30 13.74 -3.69
C VAL A 44 4.38 14.29 -4.65
N PRO A 45 4.84 15.53 -4.42
CA PRO A 45 5.76 16.20 -5.33
C PRO A 45 7.19 15.64 -5.25
N ASP A 46 7.55 15.05 -4.10
CA ASP A 46 8.91 14.67 -3.73
C ASP A 46 9.00 13.26 -3.15
N VAL A 47 10.22 12.70 -3.15
CA VAL A 47 10.51 11.35 -2.65
C VAL A 47 10.19 11.16 -1.16
N PRO A 48 10.60 12.06 -0.23
CA PRO A 48 10.29 11.85 1.19
C PRO A 48 8.78 11.86 1.46
N THR A 49 8.01 12.70 0.76
CA THR A 49 6.54 12.68 0.87
C THR A 49 5.95 11.37 0.35
N LEU A 50 6.46 10.80 -0.75
CA LEU A 50 5.99 9.50 -1.24
C LEU A 50 6.23 8.40 -0.19
N LEU A 51 7.45 8.32 0.33
CA LEU A 51 7.81 7.30 1.32
C LEU A 51 7.02 7.48 2.63
N LYS A 52 6.72 8.72 3.02
CA LYS A 52 5.83 9.02 4.15
C LYS A 52 4.41 8.52 3.89
N VAL A 53 3.83 8.82 2.73
CA VAL A 53 2.47 8.39 2.34
C VAL A 53 2.34 6.86 2.29
N LEU A 54 3.37 6.16 1.80
CA LEU A 54 3.40 4.70 1.74
C LEU A 54 3.46 4.01 3.12
N GLY A 55 3.97 4.72 4.14
CA GLY A 55 4.03 4.27 5.53
C GLY A 55 5.08 3.17 5.79
N ARG A 56 4.80 2.28 6.75
CA ARG A 56 5.69 1.18 7.18
C ARG A 56 7.11 1.62 7.60
N GLY A 57 7.27 2.85 8.07
CA GLY A 57 8.57 3.42 8.42
C GLY A 57 9.52 3.58 7.23
N LEU A 58 9.01 3.71 6.00
CA LEU A 58 9.85 3.96 4.82
C LEU A 58 10.49 5.35 4.81
N SER A 59 9.94 6.29 5.56
CA SER A 59 10.46 7.66 5.72
C SER A 59 11.93 7.69 6.17
N GLN A 60 12.38 6.71 6.95
CA GLN A 60 13.77 6.60 7.42
C GLN A 60 14.79 6.38 6.29
N TYR A 61 14.35 5.93 5.12
CA TYR A 61 15.22 5.67 3.96
C TYR A 61 15.21 6.81 2.93
N ALA A 62 14.54 7.93 3.21
CA ALA A 62 14.41 9.03 2.25
C ALA A 62 15.76 9.58 1.78
N GLU A 63 16.74 9.68 2.68
CA GLU A 63 18.10 10.16 2.36
C GLU A 63 18.85 9.27 1.36
N LYS A 64 18.45 8.00 1.23
CA LYS A 64 19.07 7.06 0.28
C LYS A 64 18.67 7.33 -1.17
N PHE A 65 17.58 8.07 -1.38
CA PHE A 65 17.02 8.35 -2.69
C PHE A 65 16.98 9.87 -2.94
N PRO A 66 18.08 10.46 -3.44
CA PRO A 66 18.17 11.91 -3.62
C PRO A 66 17.24 12.44 -4.72
N THR A 67 16.94 11.62 -5.74
CA THR A 67 16.11 12.03 -6.88
C THR A 67 14.96 11.07 -7.13
N TRP A 68 13.87 11.59 -7.71
CA TRP A 68 12.71 10.80 -8.10
C TRP A 68 13.09 9.67 -9.08
N ASN A 69 13.94 9.98 -10.05
CA ASN A 69 14.43 9.01 -11.03
C ASN A 69 15.25 7.89 -10.38
N SER A 70 16.07 8.21 -9.37
CA SER A 70 16.83 7.22 -8.61
C SER A 70 15.90 6.21 -7.92
N LEU A 71 14.81 6.68 -7.32
CA LEU A 71 13.83 5.81 -6.68
C LEU A 71 13.17 4.82 -7.67
N PHE A 72 12.69 5.31 -8.82
CA PHE A 72 11.99 4.47 -9.80
C PHE A 72 12.92 3.58 -10.63
N THR A 73 14.21 3.90 -10.70
CA THR A 73 15.21 3.08 -11.41
C THR A 73 15.81 1.98 -10.53
N SER A 74 15.82 2.19 -9.20
CA SER A 74 16.46 1.28 -8.26
C SER A 74 15.85 -0.13 -8.27
N ASP A 75 16.70 -1.14 -8.36
CA ASP A 75 16.31 -2.55 -8.25
C ASP A 75 16.43 -3.07 -6.79
N SER A 76 15.85 -4.25 -6.52
CA SER A 76 15.88 -4.89 -5.21
C SER A 76 17.30 -5.13 -4.67
N MET A 77 18.28 -5.40 -5.54
CA MET A 77 19.67 -5.62 -5.12
C MET A 77 20.36 -4.31 -4.74
N GLN A 78 20.17 -3.27 -5.55
CA GLN A 78 20.69 -1.92 -5.26
C GLN A 78 20.10 -1.38 -3.95
N MET A 79 18.80 -1.57 -3.73
CA MET A 79 18.16 -1.22 -2.46
C MET A 79 18.74 -1.96 -1.24
N LYS A 80 19.17 -3.22 -1.43
CA LYS A 80 19.86 -3.97 -0.38
C LYS A 80 21.22 -3.35 -0.07
N GLU A 81 22.00 -3.00 -1.09
CA GLU A 81 23.31 -2.36 -0.96
C GLU A 81 23.20 -0.99 -0.27
N LEU A 82 22.10 -0.25 -0.50
CA LEU A 82 21.80 1.02 0.18
C LEU A 82 21.39 0.86 1.66
N GLY A 83 21.26 -0.38 2.16
CA GLY A 83 20.94 -0.69 3.55
C GLY A 83 19.45 -0.84 3.87
N ILE A 84 18.58 -1.03 2.86
CA ILE A 84 17.15 -1.29 3.09
C ILE A 84 16.99 -2.78 3.37
N GLU A 85 17.31 -3.20 4.59
CA GLU A 85 17.57 -4.60 4.93
C GLU A 85 16.35 -5.53 4.87
N PRO A 86 15.18 -5.21 5.49
CA PRO A 86 14.08 -6.15 5.48
C PRO A 86 13.61 -6.42 4.05
N PRO A 87 13.72 -7.66 3.52
CA PRO A 87 13.33 -7.95 2.14
C PRO A 87 11.85 -7.67 1.89
N ARG A 88 11.02 -7.80 2.95
CA ARG A 88 9.59 -7.45 2.92
C ARG A 88 9.35 -5.97 2.64
N THR A 89 10.21 -5.08 3.16
CA THR A 89 10.14 -3.63 2.94
C THR A 89 10.53 -3.28 1.51
N ARG A 90 11.63 -3.86 0.99
CA ARG A 90 12.03 -3.69 -0.42
C ARG A 90 10.95 -4.15 -1.40
N ARG A 91 10.41 -5.36 -1.20
CA ARG A 91 9.33 -5.91 -2.03
C ARG A 91 8.07 -5.05 -1.99
N TYR A 92 7.74 -4.53 -0.81
CA TYR A 92 6.59 -3.64 -0.64
C TYR A 92 6.77 -2.33 -1.41
N LEU A 93 7.94 -1.71 -1.31
CA LEU A 93 8.25 -0.47 -2.02
C LEU A 93 8.21 -0.70 -3.54
N LEU A 94 8.88 -1.73 -4.05
CA LEU A 94 8.86 -2.06 -5.48
C LEU A 94 7.44 -2.33 -6.01
N ALA A 95 6.62 -3.07 -5.25
CA ALA A 95 5.23 -3.30 -5.63
C ALA A 95 4.42 -2.00 -5.69
N TRP A 96 4.68 -1.06 -4.78
CA TRP A 96 4.04 0.25 -4.81
C TRP A 96 4.52 1.15 -5.94
N LEU A 97 5.82 1.16 -6.25
CA LEU A 97 6.35 1.90 -7.40
C LEU A 97 5.73 1.41 -8.71
N GLU A 98 5.53 0.10 -8.84
CA GLU A 98 4.86 -0.47 -10.02
C GLU A 98 3.37 -0.07 -10.09
N ARG A 99 2.66 -0.06 -8.96
CA ARG A 99 1.29 0.46 -8.90
C ARG A 99 1.20 1.94 -9.25
N TYR A 100 2.19 2.72 -8.84
CA TYR A 100 2.28 4.13 -9.17
C TYR A 100 2.42 4.32 -10.69
N ARG A 101 3.27 3.52 -11.36
CA ARG A 101 3.38 3.53 -12.84
C ARG A 101 2.06 3.21 -13.54
N GLN A 102 1.26 2.33 -12.95
CA GLN A 102 -0.06 1.96 -13.47
C GLN A 102 -1.14 3.03 -13.20
N GLY A 103 -0.82 4.10 -12.46
CA GLY A 103 -1.80 5.11 -12.03
C GLY A 103 -2.78 4.59 -10.97
N ALA A 104 -2.52 3.41 -10.38
CA ALA A 104 -3.36 2.80 -9.34
C ALA A 104 -3.03 3.38 -7.95
N LEU A 105 -3.18 4.70 -7.84
CA LEU A 105 -2.87 5.49 -6.66
C LEU A 105 -3.90 5.28 -5.55
N GLY A 106 -3.53 5.65 -4.33
CA GLY A 106 -4.43 5.62 -3.18
C GLY A 106 -5.37 6.83 -3.14
N PRO A 107 -6.07 7.05 -2.01
CA PRO A 107 -6.91 8.23 -1.81
C PRO A 107 -6.18 9.53 -2.16
N GLY A 108 -6.83 10.42 -2.91
CA GLY A 108 -6.27 11.73 -3.29
C GLY A 108 -5.20 11.71 -4.38
N GLY A 109 -4.93 10.56 -5.02
CA GLY A 109 -3.99 10.50 -6.15
C GLY A 109 -4.42 11.31 -7.39
N ASP A 110 -5.69 11.71 -7.45
CA ASP A 110 -6.32 12.50 -8.51
C ASP A 110 -6.39 14.01 -8.21
N PHE A 111 -5.86 14.44 -7.06
CA PHE A 111 -5.83 15.85 -6.68
C PHE A 111 -4.94 16.67 -7.61
N LYS A 112 -5.53 17.71 -8.21
CA LYS A 112 -4.83 18.69 -9.06
C LYS A 112 -4.26 19.85 -8.25
N HIS A 113 -5.02 20.37 -7.29
CA HIS A 113 -4.59 21.50 -6.45
C HIS A 113 -4.24 20.99 -5.06
N VAL A 114 -2.97 21.10 -4.71
CA VAL A 114 -2.46 20.73 -3.38
C VAL A 114 -1.46 21.80 -2.98
N GLU A 115 -1.67 22.40 -1.82
CA GLU A 115 -0.84 23.47 -1.27
C GLU A 115 -0.30 23.02 0.08
N ASN A 116 1.02 23.06 0.26
CA ASN A 116 1.68 22.65 1.51
C ASN A 116 1.31 21.23 2.01
N GLY A 117 0.99 20.31 1.08
CA GLY A 117 0.53 18.96 1.43
C GLY A 117 -0.91 18.92 1.98
N GLU A 118 -1.69 19.97 1.75
CA GLU A 118 -3.11 20.05 2.06
C GLU A 118 -3.92 20.23 0.78
N ALA A 119 -5.03 19.51 0.66
CA ALA A 119 -6.00 19.64 -0.41
C ALA A 119 -7.35 20.11 0.15
N TYR A 120 -7.99 21.03 -0.54
CA TYR A 120 -9.29 21.56 -0.16
C TYR A 120 -10.37 20.98 -1.08
N LEU A 121 -11.38 20.40 -0.48
CA LEU A 121 -12.50 19.75 -1.15
C LEU A 121 -13.77 20.55 -0.92
N GLN A 122 -14.47 20.86 -1.99
CA GLN A 122 -15.75 21.55 -1.94
C GLN A 122 -16.82 20.80 -2.74
N ILE A 123 -18.07 21.16 -2.46
CA ILE A 123 -19.23 20.59 -3.14
C ILE A 123 -19.57 21.51 -4.31
N ALA A 124 -19.69 20.92 -5.48
CA ALA A 124 -20.18 21.61 -6.66
C ALA A 124 -21.38 20.86 -7.23
N THR A 125 -22.26 21.59 -7.90
CA THR A 125 -23.49 21.05 -8.47
C THR A 125 -23.33 20.99 -9.98
N THR A 126 -23.72 19.87 -10.59
CA THR A 126 -23.71 19.75 -12.04
C THR A 126 -24.89 20.51 -12.64
N GLU A 127 -24.64 21.30 -13.70
CA GLU A 127 -25.68 22.06 -14.41
C GLU A 127 -26.82 21.19 -14.95
N ALA A 128 -26.51 19.96 -15.39
CA ALA A 128 -27.44 19.12 -16.14
C ALA A 128 -28.35 18.22 -15.29
N GLN A 129 -27.94 17.85 -14.08
CA GLN A 129 -28.60 16.77 -13.30
C GLN A 129 -28.79 17.11 -11.81
N ASP A 130 -28.52 18.36 -11.39
CA ASP A 130 -28.54 18.82 -9.99
C ASP A 130 -27.80 17.87 -9.01
N SER A 131 -26.83 17.12 -9.55
CA SER A 131 -26.07 16.13 -8.80
C SER A 131 -24.90 16.81 -8.12
N LYS A 132 -24.70 16.50 -6.83
CA LYS A 132 -23.63 17.08 -6.02
C LYS A 132 -22.38 16.22 -6.11
N TRP A 133 -21.29 16.79 -6.60
CA TRP A 133 -19.98 16.14 -6.64
C TRP A 133 -18.98 16.84 -5.72
N VAL A 134 -17.94 16.10 -5.36
CA VAL A 134 -16.81 16.64 -4.57
C VAL A 134 -15.69 16.99 -5.54
N ILE A 135 -15.22 18.23 -5.49
CA ILE A 135 -14.18 18.77 -6.35
C ILE A 135 -13.02 19.27 -5.49
N ASN A 136 -11.81 19.13 -6.01
CA ASN A 136 -10.62 19.74 -5.44
C ASN A 136 -10.47 21.16 -5.98
N VAL A 137 -10.44 22.14 -5.06
CA VAL A 137 -10.28 23.56 -5.36
C VAL A 137 -8.99 24.10 -4.71
N PRO A 138 -8.35 25.11 -5.30
CA PRO A 138 -7.19 25.76 -4.70
C PRO A 138 -7.55 26.46 -3.37
N ALA A 139 -6.56 26.69 -2.51
CA ALA A 139 -6.84 27.22 -1.19
C ALA A 139 -7.38 28.65 -1.28
N GLY A 140 -8.41 28.96 -0.48
CA GLY A 140 -9.01 30.29 -0.41
C GLY A 140 -10.01 30.62 -1.52
N GLN A 141 -10.15 29.79 -2.55
CA GLN A 141 -11.23 29.93 -3.54
C GLN A 141 -12.44 29.08 -3.17
N LYS A 142 -13.64 29.58 -3.46
CA LYS A 142 -14.87 28.78 -3.40
C LYS A 142 -15.16 28.23 -4.78
N ALA A 143 -15.72 27.02 -4.84
CA ALA A 143 -16.20 26.46 -6.09
C ALA A 143 -17.33 27.37 -6.61
N ASP A 144 -17.10 28.00 -7.76
CA ASP A 144 -18.19 28.51 -8.58
C ASP A 144 -19.04 27.29 -8.92
N GLY A 145 -20.26 27.23 -8.42
CA GLY A 145 -20.99 25.99 -8.17
C GLY A 145 -21.33 25.12 -9.39
N THR A 146 -20.77 25.38 -10.57
CA THR A 146 -20.99 24.70 -11.84
C THR A 146 -19.77 23.93 -12.33
N VAL A 147 -19.98 22.63 -12.56
CA VAL A 147 -18.96 21.66 -12.98
C VAL A 147 -19.18 21.30 -14.44
N GLN A 148 -18.11 21.38 -15.24
CA GLN A 148 -18.21 21.18 -16.69
C GLN A 148 -18.21 19.68 -17.09
N GLY A 149 -17.73 18.78 -16.22
CA GLY A 149 -17.71 17.34 -16.54
C GLY A 149 -17.25 16.40 -15.42
N PRO A 150 -17.34 15.07 -15.66
CA PRO A 150 -17.00 14.05 -14.67
C PRO A 150 -15.50 13.99 -14.33
N ASP A 151 -14.62 14.57 -15.14
CA ASP A 151 -13.17 14.54 -14.94
C ASP A 151 -12.68 15.46 -13.80
N GLU A 152 -13.52 16.39 -13.34
CA GLU A 152 -13.24 17.28 -12.20
C GLU A 152 -13.65 16.64 -10.87
N ARG A 153 -14.41 15.54 -10.93
CA ARG A 153 -14.88 14.82 -9.76
C ARG A 153 -13.74 14.05 -9.12
N VAL A 154 -13.57 14.28 -7.82
CA VAL A 154 -12.64 13.52 -6.99
C VAL A 154 -13.19 12.12 -6.70
N ARG A 155 -12.36 11.09 -6.91
CA ARG A 155 -12.66 9.68 -6.68
C ARG A 155 -12.58 9.34 -5.18
N GLY A 156 -13.52 8.53 -4.71
CA GLY A 156 -13.53 8.03 -3.33
C GLY A 156 -14.11 8.99 -2.28
N TYR A 157 -14.52 10.20 -2.68
CA TYR A 157 -15.23 11.16 -1.83
C TYR A 157 -16.67 11.33 -2.32
N GLN A 158 -17.59 11.46 -1.38
CA GLN A 158 -19.02 11.57 -1.66
C GLN A 158 -19.66 12.62 -0.76
N VAL A 159 -20.74 13.23 -1.23
CA VAL A 159 -21.57 14.12 -0.43
C VAL A 159 -22.64 13.29 0.28
N ARG A 160 -22.83 13.53 1.58
CA ARG A 160 -23.89 12.97 2.42
C ARG A 160 -24.76 14.10 2.95
N GLY A 161 -26.08 13.96 2.84
CA GLY A 161 -27.03 14.98 3.28
C GLY A 161 -26.93 16.27 2.47
N ALA A 162 -27.04 17.42 3.15
CA ALA A 162 -27.05 18.72 2.49
C ALA A 162 -25.65 19.17 2.02
N SER A 163 -24.64 19.06 2.90
CA SER A 163 -23.30 19.64 2.68
C SER A 163 -22.15 18.84 3.32
N ALA A 164 -22.39 17.65 3.87
CA ALA A 164 -21.32 16.90 4.55
C ALA A 164 -20.51 16.07 3.54
N ILE A 165 -19.20 16.32 3.44
CA ILE A 165 -18.30 15.51 2.62
C ILE A 165 -17.82 14.32 3.43
N THR A 166 -18.00 13.12 2.88
CA THR A 166 -17.55 11.85 3.48
C THR A 166 -16.48 11.22 2.59
N GLY A 167 -15.35 10.85 3.19
CA GLY A 167 -14.27 10.16 2.50
C GLY A 167 -13.10 9.85 3.43
N PRO A 168 -12.11 9.07 2.97
CA PRO A 168 -10.92 8.76 3.74
C PRO A 168 -10.11 10.03 4.00
N TYR A 169 -9.68 10.25 5.25
CA TYR A 169 -8.86 11.41 5.66
C TYR A 169 -9.48 12.79 5.39
N ALA A 170 -10.78 12.88 5.10
CA ALA A 170 -11.50 14.15 4.99
C ALA A 170 -11.79 14.73 6.37
N LEU A 171 -11.14 15.83 6.73
CA LEU A 171 -11.42 16.61 7.92
C LEU A 171 -12.40 17.73 7.57
N PRO A 172 -13.60 17.80 8.15
CA PRO A 172 -14.56 18.85 7.82
C PRO A 172 -14.03 20.23 8.23
N LEU A 173 -14.24 21.24 7.39
CA LEU A 173 -13.93 22.63 7.70
C LEU A 173 -15.09 23.29 8.46
N LYS A 174 -14.81 24.46 9.05
CA LYS A 174 -15.82 25.26 9.76
C LYS A 174 -16.95 25.66 8.79
N ALA A 175 -18.16 25.81 9.34
CA ALA A 175 -19.34 26.32 8.64
C ALA A 175 -19.80 25.54 7.38
N GLY A 176 -19.34 24.29 7.19
CA GLY A 176 -19.73 23.52 6.01
C GLY A 176 -19.09 24.01 4.71
N ASP A 177 -18.01 24.81 4.80
CA ASP A 177 -17.21 25.30 3.67
C ASP A 177 -16.40 24.19 2.96
N GLY A 178 -16.73 22.91 3.21
CA GLY A 178 -16.10 21.75 2.60
C GLY A 178 -15.26 20.92 3.57
N ALA A 179 -14.25 20.23 3.03
CA ALA A 179 -13.36 19.36 3.77
C ALA A 179 -11.90 19.58 3.37
N LYS A 180 -10.99 19.39 4.32
CA LYS A 180 -9.55 19.44 4.13
C LYS A 180 -8.97 18.04 4.22
N VAL A 181 -8.10 17.68 3.28
CA VAL A 181 -7.33 16.43 3.30
C VAL A 181 -5.86 16.78 3.46
N GLN A 182 -5.26 16.39 4.58
CA GLN A 182 -3.84 16.58 4.86
C GLN A 182 -3.07 15.30 4.54
N VAL A 183 -1.85 15.43 4.00
CA VAL A 183 -0.94 14.30 3.78
C VAL A 183 -0.48 13.71 5.13
N VAL A 184 -0.98 12.52 5.44
CA VAL A 184 -0.64 11.75 6.66
C VAL A 184 0.28 10.58 6.33
N GLU A 185 1.12 10.18 7.29
CA GLU A 185 1.93 8.97 7.17
C GLU A 185 1.05 7.72 7.02
N GLY A 186 1.40 6.86 6.07
CA GLY A 186 0.67 5.63 5.80
C GLY A 186 -0.72 5.83 5.21
N MET A 187 -1.00 7.00 4.62
CA MET A 187 -2.24 7.29 3.91
C MET A 187 -2.51 6.30 2.76
N TRP A 188 -1.47 5.78 2.12
CA TRP A 188 -1.55 4.70 1.11
C TRP A 188 -1.04 3.36 1.67
N GLU A 189 -0.89 3.21 2.98
CA GLU A 189 -0.32 1.98 3.52
C GLU A 189 -1.28 0.79 3.41
N HIS A 190 -0.78 -0.32 2.86
CA HIS A 190 -1.42 -1.61 3.10
C HIS A 190 -1.13 -2.10 4.52
N ARG A 191 -2.03 -1.80 5.45
CA ARG A 191 -1.85 -2.14 6.87
C ARG A 191 -1.68 -3.64 7.07
N GLN A 192 -0.70 -4.01 7.90
CA GLN A 192 -0.48 -5.41 8.27
C GLN A 192 -1.41 -5.80 9.43
N GLY A 193 -1.99 -7.00 9.34
CA GLY A 193 -2.76 -7.56 10.44
C GLY A 193 -1.88 -7.80 11.66
N ILE A 194 -2.29 -7.26 12.80
CA ILE A 194 -1.63 -7.47 14.10
C ILE A 194 -2.52 -8.38 14.95
N LYS A 195 -1.89 -9.27 15.72
CA LYS A 195 -2.59 -10.14 16.66
C LYS A 195 -3.07 -9.34 17.88
N VAL A 196 -4.37 -9.09 17.95
CA VAL A 196 -4.99 -8.46 19.14
C VAL A 196 -4.94 -9.43 20.32
N ASP A 197 -4.37 -8.99 21.44
CA ASP A 197 -4.22 -9.75 22.70
C ASP A 197 -3.56 -11.14 22.50
N GLY A 198 -2.49 -11.23 21.70
CA GLY A 198 -1.81 -12.50 21.43
C GLY A 198 -2.53 -13.42 20.42
N GLY A 199 -3.63 -12.94 19.83
CA GLY A 199 -4.47 -13.68 18.90
C GLY A 199 -5.45 -14.60 19.62
N GLU A 200 -6.29 -15.29 18.86
CA GLU A 200 -7.42 -16.07 19.39
C GLU A 200 -7.01 -17.08 20.48
N ARG A 201 -5.96 -17.87 20.24
CA ARG A 201 -5.51 -18.93 21.16
C ARG A 201 -4.99 -18.42 22.50
N ARG A 202 -4.35 -17.25 22.53
CA ARG A 202 -3.69 -16.72 23.74
C ARG A 202 -4.47 -15.58 24.41
N ARG A 203 -5.59 -15.15 23.84
CA ARG A 203 -6.36 -13.98 24.30
C ARG A 203 -6.78 -14.09 25.76
N THR A 204 -7.33 -15.22 26.17
CA THR A 204 -7.80 -15.45 27.54
C THR A 204 -6.65 -15.40 28.55
N GLU A 205 -5.56 -16.11 28.25
CA GLU A 205 -4.34 -16.14 29.05
C GLU A 205 -3.69 -14.76 29.19
N VAL A 206 -3.52 -14.04 28.08
CA VAL A 206 -2.93 -12.69 28.06
C VAL A 206 -3.78 -11.72 28.87
N ARG A 207 -5.11 -11.75 28.70
CA ARG A 207 -6.03 -10.90 29.47
C ARG A 207 -6.04 -11.26 30.96
N TYR A 208 -5.94 -12.54 31.29
CA TYR A 208 -5.83 -12.97 32.69
C TYR A 208 -4.54 -12.45 33.33
N LYS A 209 -3.39 -12.68 32.69
CA LYS A 209 -2.08 -12.18 33.16
C LYS A 209 -2.09 -10.66 33.32
N LYS A 210 -2.67 -9.92 32.37
CA LYS A 210 -2.83 -8.46 32.44
C LYS A 210 -3.66 -8.03 33.66
N ARG A 211 -4.81 -8.67 33.90
CA ARG A 211 -5.66 -8.38 35.07
C ARG A 211 -4.95 -8.63 36.41
N ILE A 212 -4.21 -9.74 36.52
CA ILE A 212 -3.46 -10.05 37.74
C ILE A 212 -2.33 -9.04 37.96
N ALA A 213 -1.58 -8.68 36.91
CA ALA A 213 -0.53 -7.67 37.01
C ALA A 213 -1.07 -6.30 37.42
N GLN A 214 -2.21 -5.89 36.83
CA GLN A 214 -2.87 -4.64 37.18
C GLN A 214 -3.31 -4.63 38.66
N ARG A 215 -3.98 -5.69 39.13
CA ARG A 215 -4.39 -5.79 40.54
C ARG A 215 -3.21 -5.73 41.51
N LYS A 216 -2.09 -6.37 41.16
CA LYS A 216 -0.87 -6.30 41.97
C LYS A 216 -0.31 -4.87 42.02
N ALA A 217 -0.25 -4.18 40.88
CA ALA A 217 0.23 -2.81 40.80
C ALA A 217 -0.67 -1.82 41.59
N GLU A 218 -2.00 -2.02 41.57
CA GLU A 218 -2.94 -1.21 42.35
C GLU A 218 -2.73 -1.36 43.86
N ILE A 219 -2.54 -2.60 44.33
CA ILE A 219 -2.25 -2.88 45.74
C ILE A 219 -0.88 -2.31 46.16
N GLU A 220 0.12 -2.40 45.30
CA GLU A 220 1.45 -1.83 45.58
C GLU A 220 1.39 -0.30 45.62
N ALA A 221 0.65 0.32 44.70
CA ALA A 221 0.45 1.77 44.68
C ALA A 221 -0.28 2.26 45.93
N SER A 222 -1.33 1.56 46.38
CA SER A 222 -2.07 1.94 47.60
C SER A 222 -1.28 1.72 48.89
N ARG A 223 -0.29 0.82 48.87
CA ARG A 223 0.62 0.61 50.01
C ARG A 223 1.76 1.64 50.07
N ARG A 224 2.07 2.27 48.93
CA ARG A 224 3.17 3.24 48.79
C ARG A 224 2.71 4.70 48.95
N GLY A 225 1.44 5.00 48.69
CA GLY A 225 0.80 6.27 49.05
C GLY A 225 0.40 6.30 50.51
#